data_AF-K1W832-F1
#
_entry.id   AF-K1W832-F1
#
_cell.length_a   1.000
_cell.length_b   1.000
_cell.length_c   1.000
_cell.angle_alpha   90.00
_cell.angle_beta   90.00
_cell.angle_gamma   90.00
#
_symmetry.space_group_name_H-M   'P 1'
#
loop_
_entity.id
_entity.type
_entity.pdbx_description
1 polymer ?
#
loop_
_entity_poly.entity_id
_entity_poly.type
_entity_poly.pdbx_seq_one_letter_code
_entity_poly.pdbx_strand_id
1 'polypeptide(L)'
;MTGFKIVEDRPTPRKVYNLRIYLLAAICGTFNKPLKKKDSLAGAGAVTFGYDGAFEAMGIDKMTPAQQTANPSNLTSAFTGAAFFGAVAAWPIMEAWGRKRPMQVAAFLFNLGALLMTVTTHSLEMIYAGRVITGFSVGILTAVIPTFLGTLTGLFEIGSLCGFWINYGISQHQDPTKNKSWRIAMAVQFVPGGILAVGSVVLKESPGWLLRKGREEQALRVLSYIRNLPSDAQYIQEEIALLRTVIEEERTIAGDQNGVWA
;
A
#
# COMPACT_ATOMS: atom_id res chain seq x y z
N MET A 1 4.13 36.58 -4.30
CA MET A 1 3.35 35.59 -3.52
C MET A 1 2.01 35.37 -4.21
N THR A 2 1.98 34.57 -5.28
CA THR A 2 0.75 34.17 -5.95
C THR A 2 0.41 32.77 -5.44
N GLY A 3 -0.59 32.71 -4.55
CA GLY A 3 -0.94 31.51 -3.80
C GLY A 3 -1.36 30.35 -4.70
N PHE A 4 -1.00 29.13 -4.28
CA PHE A 4 -1.56 27.81 -4.64
C PHE A 4 -2.36 27.67 -5.95
N LYS A 5 -1.93 28.32 -7.04
CA LYS A 5 -2.45 28.07 -8.38
C LYS A 5 -1.66 26.92 -8.95
N ILE A 6 -2.33 25.79 -9.11
CA ILE A 6 -1.82 24.64 -9.84
C ILE A 6 -1.42 25.16 -11.23
N VAL A 7 -0.14 25.04 -11.58
CA VAL A 7 0.34 25.33 -12.93
C VAL A 7 -0.18 24.19 -13.79
N GLU A 8 -1.18 24.49 -14.62
CA GLU A 8 -1.75 23.53 -15.56
C GLU A 8 -0.98 23.61 -16.88
N ASP A 9 -0.40 22.49 -17.33
CA ASP A 9 0.36 22.43 -18.59
C ASP A 9 -0.53 22.61 -19.84
N ARG A 10 -1.85 22.44 -19.69
CA ARG A 10 -2.85 22.57 -20.77
C ARG A 10 -4.19 23.02 -20.19
N PRO A 11 -5.09 23.64 -20.98
CA PRO A 11 -6.40 24.06 -20.49
C PRO A 11 -7.23 22.85 -20.05
N THR A 12 -7.27 22.59 -18.75
CA THR A 12 -7.95 21.41 -18.18
C THR A 12 -9.42 21.72 -17.94
N PRO A 13 -10.38 20.95 -18.49
CA PRO A 13 -11.80 21.16 -18.19
C PRO A 13 -12.06 20.95 -16.70
N ARG A 14 -12.80 21.86 -16.04
CA ARG A 14 -13.13 21.74 -14.60
C ARG A 14 -13.77 20.39 -14.22
N LYS A 15 -14.46 19.73 -15.16
CA LYS A 15 -15.08 18.41 -15.00
C LYS A 15 -14.07 17.29 -14.71
N VAL A 16 -12.79 17.50 -15.05
CA VAL A 16 -11.68 16.58 -14.76
C VAL A 16 -11.44 16.47 -13.26
N TYR A 17 -11.57 17.56 -12.50
CA TYR A 17 -11.48 17.55 -11.04
C TYR A 17 -12.80 17.07 -10.44
N ASN A 18 -12.98 15.75 -10.42
CA ASN A 18 -14.21 15.12 -9.94
C ASN A 18 -14.01 14.45 -8.57
N LEU A 19 -15.12 14.28 -7.84
CA LEU A 19 -15.13 13.58 -6.55
C LEU A 19 -14.65 12.12 -6.68
N ARG A 20 -14.78 11.50 -7.87
CA ARG A 20 -14.34 10.12 -8.10
C ARG A 20 -12.83 9.99 -7.96
N ILE A 21 -12.05 10.91 -8.52
CA ILE A 21 -10.59 10.91 -8.39
C ILE A 21 -10.20 11.03 -6.92
N TYR A 22 -10.84 11.92 -6.16
CA TYR A 22 -10.57 12.06 -4.73
C TYR A 22 -11.00 10.84 -3.92
N LEU A 23 -12.14 10.21 -4.24
CA LEU A 23 -12.59 8.97 -3.59
C LEU A 23 -11.67 7.79 -3.88
N LEU A 24 -11.30 7.58 -5.15
CA LEU A 24 -10.37 6.51 -5.54
C LEU A 24 -8.99 6.75 -4.90
N ALA A 25 -8.56 8.01 -4.82
CA ALA A 25 -7.33 8.36 -4.16
C ALA A 25 -7.39 8.21 -2.64
N ALA A 26 -8.54 8.49 -2.00
CA ALA A 26 -8.75 8.25 -0.58
C ALA A 26 -8.75 6.76 -0.24
N ILE A 27 -9.34 5.91 -1.09
CA ILE A 27 -9.31 4.44 -0.93
C ILE A 27 -7.86 3.92 -0.96
N CYS A 28 -7.07 4.35 -1.95
CA CYS A 28 -5.65 3.99 -2.03
C CYS A 28 -4.82 4.63 -0.90
N GLY A 29 -5.20 5.84 -0.47
CA GLY A 29 -4.53 6.59 0.57
C GLY A 29 -4.81 6.07 1.99
N THR A 30 -5.86 5.26 2.19
CA THR A 30 -6.19 4.63 3.49
C THR A 30 -5.12 3.63 3.95
N PHE A 31 -4.20 3.23 3.05
CA PHE A 31 -3.13 2.33 3.43
C PHE A 31 -2.17 2.97 4.42
N ASN A 32 -2.17 2.40 5.61
CA ASN A 32 -1.42 2.86 6.75
C ASN A 32 0.04 2.39 6.63
N LYS A 33 0.97 3.29 6.31
CA LYS A 33 2.35 3.11 6.79
C LYS A 33 2.37 3.59 8.23
N PRO A 34 2.65 2.74 9.24
CA PRO A 34 2.86 3.24 10.59
C PRO A 34 4.05 4.22 10.56
N LEU A 35 3.75 5.51 10.68
CA LEU A 35 4.74 6.58 10.67
C LEU A 35 5.60 6.50 11.93
N LYS A 36 6.91 6.55 11.68
CA LYS A 36 7.98 6.48 12.68
C LYS A 36 7.81 7.59 13.72
N LYS A 37 7.55 7.22 14.98
CA LYS A 37 8.02 8.06 16.08
C LYS A 37 9.53 7.80 16.22
N LYS A 38 10.31 8.87 16.30
CA LYS A 38 11.78 8.86 16.40
C LYS A 38 12.22 7.73 17.35
N ASP A 39 13.14 6.92 16.85
CA ASP A 39 13.80 5.79 17.52
C ASP A 39 13.10 4.42 17.54
N SER A 40 12.21 4.14 16.59
CA SER A 40 12.01 2.72 16.22
C SER A 40 11.82 2.50 14.72
N LEU A 41 12.72 1.70 14.15
CA LEU A 41 12.55 0.99 12.88
C LEU A 41 11.45 -0.10 13.00
N ALA A 42 10.51 0.05 13.94
CA ALA A 42 9.63 -0.98 14.47
C ALA A 42 8.14 -0.56 14.44
N GLY A 43 7.71 0.27 13.49
CA GLY A 43 6.30 0.69 13.39
C GLY A 43 5.29 -0.47 13.30
N ALA A 44 5.72 -1.66 12.89
CA ALA A 44 4.91 -2.87 12.93
C ALA A 44 5.23 -3.72 14.19
N GLY A 45 6.51 -3.90 14.54
CA GLY A 45 6.97 -4.69 15.69
C GLY A 45 6.58 -4.11 17.07
N ALA A 46 6.58 -2.78 17.21
CA ALA A 46 6.15 -2.05 18.40
C ALA A 46 4.64 -2.19 18.67
N VAL A 47 3.83 -2.49 17.65
CA VAL A 47 2.38 -2.73 17.84
C VAL A 47 2.12 -4.13 18.42
N THR A 48 3.01 -5.11 18.20
CA THR A 48 2.88 -6.44 18.81
C THR A 48 3.63 -6.52 20.13
N PHE A 49 4.87 -6.03 20.22
CA PHE A 49 5.72 -6.15 21.41
C PHE A 49 5.85 -4.85 22.20
N GLY A 50 5.03 -3.84 21.95
CA GLY A 50 4.90 -2.67 22.83
C GLY A 50 3.94 -2.91 24.00
N TYR A 51 3.38 -4.13 24.11
CA TYR A 51 2.45 -4.53 25.15
C TYR A 51 3.01 -5.72 25.92
N ASP A 52 3.09 -5.61 27.25
CA ASP A 52 3.62 -6.66 28.13
C ASP A 52 2.81 -7.96 28.02
N GLY A 53 1.49 -7.85 27.77
CA GLY A 53 0.64 -9.02 27.52
C GLY A 53 1.05 -9.84 26.29
N ALA A 54 1.77 -9.27 25.31
CA ALA A 54 2.29 -10.04 24.19
C ALA A 54 3.49 -10.90 24.58
N PHE A 55 4.33 -10.41 25.50
CA PHE A 55 5.45 -11.17 26.04
C PHE A 55 4.95 -12.38 26.84
N GLU A 56 3.93 -12.18 27.67
CA GLU A 56 3.29 -13.24 28.46
C GLU A 56 2.58 -14.27 27.57
N ALA A 57 1.80 -13.83 26.56
CA ALA A 57 1.11 -14.73 25.64
C ALA A 57 2.08 -15.64 24.86
N MET A 58 3.24 -15.10 24.48
CA MET A 58 4.27 -15.83 23.72
C MET A 58 5.27 -16.59 24.60
N GLY A 59 5.15 -16.52 25.92
CA GLY A 59 6.08 -17.14 26.86
C GLY A 59 7.48 -16.54 26.83
N ILE A 60 7.63 -15.32 26.30
CA ILE A 60 8.90 -14.60 26.21
C ILE A 60 9.29 -14.04 27.58
N ASP A 61 8.30 -13.74 28.43
CA ASP A 61 8.46 -13.38 29.83
C ASP A 61 9.29 -14.41 30.64
N LYS A 62 9.19 -15.70 30.27
CA LYS A 62 9.90 -16.81 30.92
C LYS A 62 11.26 -17.14 30.29
N MET A 63 11.65 -16.44 29.22
CA MET A 63 12.91 -16.66 28.52
C MET A 63 14.06 -15.87 29.14
N THR A 64 15.29 -16.14 28.69
CA THR A 64 16.46 -15.38 29.15
C THR A 64 16.35 -13.89 28.76
N PRO A 65 16.95 -12.96 29.52
CA PRO A 65 16.94 -11.53 29.18
C PRO A 65 17.49 -11.22 27.77
N ALA A 66 18.44 -12.03 27.30
CA ALA A 66 18.96 -11.96 25.93
C ALA A 66 17.88 -12.30 24.88
N GLN A 67 17.08 -13.34 25.12
CA GLN A 67 16.00 -13.75 24.21
C GLN A 67 14.80 -12.78 24.24
N GLN A 68 14.52 -12.18 25.39
CA GLN A 68 13.49 -11.14 25.54
C GLN A 68 13.77 -9.92 24.64
N THR A 69 15.04 -9.58 24.45
CA THR A 69 15.45 -8.48 23.56
C THR A 69 15.60 -8.94 22.11
N ALA A 70 16.11 -10.14 21.87
CA ALA A 70 16.38 -10.66 20.54
C ALA A 70 15.10 -10.98 19.74
N ASN A 71 14.09 -11.58 20.37
CA ASN A 71 12.88 -12.03 19.67
C ASN A 71 12.10 -10.87 19.00
N PRO A 72 11.77 -9.76 19.70
CA PRO A 72 11.09 -8.62 19.06
C PRO A 72 11.91 -7.96 17.93
N SER A 73 13.23 -7.89 18.11
CA SER A 73 14.16 -7.35 17.10
C SER A 73 14.20 -8.22 15.84
N ASN A 74 14.28 -9.54 16.01
CA ASN A 74 14.28 -10.51 14.92
C ASN A 74 12.95 -10.50 14.16
N LEU A 75 11.80 -10.35 14.85
CA LEU A 75 10.50 -10.20 14.18
C LEU A 75 10.43 -8.94 13.32
N THR A 76 10.96 -7.82 13.81
CA THR A 76 11.01 -6.56 13.07
C THR A 76 11.93 -6.67 11.85
N SER A 77 13.07 -7.34 12.02
CA SER A 77 14.02 -7.64 10.94
C SER A 77 13.40 -8.56 9.88
N ALA A 78 12.66 -9.61 10.29
CA ALA A 78 11.95 -10.51 9.38
C ALA A 78 10.90 -9.78 8.54
N PHE A 79 10.13 -8.88 9.15
CA PHE A 79 9.17 -8.02 8.43
C PHE A 79 9.88 -7.13 7.40
N THR A 80 10.96 -6.46 7.80
CA THR A 80 11.71 -5.53 6.94
C THR A 80 12.38 -6.27 5.78
N GLY A 81 12.99 -7.43 6.06
CA GLY A 81 13.56 -8.30 5.04
C GLY A 81 12.51 -8.77 4.03
N ALA A 82 11.35 -9.23 4.50
CA ALA A 82 10.26 -9.63 3.62
C ALA A 82 9.73 -8.45 2.78
N ALA A 83 9.65 -7.25 3.35
CA ALA A 83 9.24 -6.04 2.64
C ALA A 83 10.22 -5.65 1.52
N PHE A 84 11.53 -5.83 1.74
CA PHE A 84 12.54 -5.65 0.69
C PHE A 84 12.28 -6.58 -0.51
N PHE A 85 12.12 -7.88 -0.27
CA PHE A 85 11.81 -8.83 -1.34
C PHE A 85 10.46 -8.57 -2.00
N GLY A 86 9.45 -8.13 -1.23
CA GLY A 86 8.15 -7.70 -1.76
C GLY A 86 8.27 -6.50 -2.71
N ALA A 87 9.08 -5.50 -2.36
CA ALA A 87 9.31 -4.33 -3.20
C ALA A 87 10.04 -4.69 -4.51
N VAL A 88 11.05 -5.57 -4.45
CA VAL A 88 11.76 -6.07 -5.64
C VAL A 88 10.81 -6.86 -6.54
N ALA A 89 9.99 -7.75 -5.96
CA ALA A 89 9.02 -8.53 -6.72
C ALA A 89 7.89 -7.66 -7.31
N ALA A 90 7.62 -6.48 -6.77
CA ALA A 90 6.52 -5.63 -7.21
C ALA A 90 6.65 -5.19 -8.67
N TRP A 91 7.88 -4.86 -9.12
CA TRP A 91 8.12 -4.38 -10.47
C TRP A 91 7.67 -5.37 -11.57
N PRO A 92 8.21 -6.60 -11.65
CA PRO A 92 7.82 -7.55 -12.69
C PRO A 92 6.34 -7.94 -12.58
N ILE A 93 5.80 -8.01 -11.36
CA ILE A 93 4.38 -8.29 -11.13
C ILE A 93 3.49 -7.17 -11.70
N MET A 94 3.87 -5.91 -11.52
CA MET A 94 3.12 -4.75 -12.02
C MET A 94 3.14 -4.65 -13.55
N GLU A 95 4.26 -5.02 -14.17
CA GLU A 95 4.38 -5.00 -15.63
C GLU A 95 3.61 -6.15 -16.29
N ALA A 96 3.59 -7.33 -15.64
CA ALA A 96 2.85 -8.48 -16.11
C ALA A 96 1.34 -8.34 -15.91
N TRP A 97 0.88 -7.96 -14.71
CA TRP A 97 -0.54 -8.05 -14.32
C TRP A 97 -1.27 -6.71 -14.21
N GLY A 98 -0.56 -5.59 -14.39
CA GLY A 98 -1.07 -4.25 -14.15
C GLY A 98 -0.89 -3.84 -12.69
N ARG A 99 -1.49 -2.72 -12.27
CA ARG A 99 -1.37 -2.17 -10.91
C ARG A 99 -2.53 -2.63 -10.03
N LYS A 100 -3.73 -2.83 -10.59
CA LYS A 100 -4.93 -3.21 -9.81
C LYS A 100 -4.81 -4.59 -9.17
N ARG A 101 -4.47 -5.62 -9.96
CA ARG A 101 -4.45 -7.02 -9.46
C ARG A 101 -3.39 -7.24 -8.38
N PRO A 102 -2.15 -6.76 -8.52
CA PRO A 102 -1.14 -6.93 -7.48
C PRO A 102 -1.53 -6.24 -6.17
N MET A 103 -2.19 -5.07 -6.24
CA MET A 103 -2.73 -4.40 -5.06
C MET A 103 -3.81 -5.23 -4.36
N GLN A 104 -4.72 -5.85 -5.12
CA GLN A 104 -5.77 -6.73 -4.56
C GLN A 104 -5.17 -7.95 -3.87
N VAL A 105 -4.22 -8.62 -4.53
CA VAL A 105 -3.54 -9.81 -3.98
C VAL A 105 -2.75 -9.42 -2.74
N ALA A 106 -2.00 -8.33 -2.78
CA ALA A 106 -1.23 -7.87 -1.62
C ALA A 106 -2.12 -7.41 -0.46
N ALA A 107 -3.26 -6.76 -0.72
CA ALA A 107 -4.21 -6.41 0.34
C ALA A 107 -4.84 -7.67 0.99
N PHE A 108 -5.13 -8.71 0.19
CA PHE A 108 -5.61 -9.98 0.71
C PHE A 108 -4.53 -10.69 1.56
N LEU A 109 -3.30 -10.79 1.06
CA LEU A 109 -2.18 -11.38 1.79
C LEU A 109 -1.87 -10.61 3.09
N PHE A 110 -2.01 -9.28 3.09
CA PHE A 110 -1.87 -8.47 4.28
C PHE A 110 -2.90 -8.84 5.36
N ASN A 111 -4.19 -8.94 4.99
CA ASN A 111 -5.24 -9.37 5.93
C ASN A 111 -5.02 -10.82 6.40
N LEU A 112 -4.56 -11.71 5.54
CA LEU A 112 -4.24 -13.08 5.91
C LEU A 112 -3.10 -13.13 6.94
N GLY A 113 -2.03 -12.37 6.73
CA GLY A 113 -0.94 -12.26 7.70
C GLY A 113 -1.38 -11.64 9.03
N ALA A 114 -2.23 -10.62 8.98
CA ALA A 114 -2.84 -10.03 10.19
C ALA A 114 -3.72 -11.04 10.95
N LEU A 115 -4.44 -11.90 10.24
CA LEU A 115 -5.24 -12.97 10.82
C LEU A 115 -4.41 -14.02 11.51
N LEU A 116 -3.34 -14.48 10.86
CA LEU A 116 -2.41 -15.42 11.46
C LEU A 116 -1.85 -14.86 12.78
N MET A 117 -1.43 -13.59 12.80
CA MET A 117 -0.94 -12.95 14.03
C MET A 117 -2.01 -12.80 15.11
N THR A 118 -3.27 -12.55 14.75
CA THR A 118 -4.37 -12.30 15.72
C THR A 118 -4.92 -13.58 16.35
N VAL A 119 -4.97 -14.68 15.59
CA VAL A 119 -5.48 -15.98 16.06
C VAL A 119 -4.45 -16.73 16.91
N THR A 120 -3.16 -16.47 16.68
CA THR A 120 -2.08 -17.12 17.42
C THR A 120 -2.20 -16.85 18.92
N THR A 121 -2.08 -17.91 19.73
CA THR A 121 -2.18 -17.80 21.20
C THR A 121 -0.90 -18.22 21.92
N HIS A 122 -0.12 -19.19 21.41
CA HIS A 122 1.09 -19.70 22.08
C HIS A 122 2.26 -20.07 21.15
N SER A 123 2.30 -19.55 19.92
CA SER A 123 3.30 -19.96 18.92
C SER A 123 4.03 -18.75 18.32
N LEU A 124 5.23 -18.50 18.79
CA LEU A 124 6.07 -17.40 18.32
C LEU A 124 6.39 -17.54 16.80
N GLU A 125 6.53 -18.78 16.32
CA GLU A 125 6.72 -19.12 14.90
C GLU A 125 5.59 -18.64 13.98
N MET A 126 4.34 -18.76 14.44
CA MET A 126 3.17 -18.35 13.65
C MET A 126 3.11 -16.82 13.49
N ILE A 127 3.63 -16.09 14.49
CA ILE A 127 3.77 -14.63 14.42
C ILE A 127 4.91 -14.26 13.47
N TYR A 128 6.04 -14.98 13.48
CA TYR A 128 7.09 -14.81 12.45
C TYR A 128 6.55 -15.02 11.04
N ALA A 129 5.79 -16.11 10.80
CA ALA A 129 5.16 -16.37 9.51
C ALA A 129 4.22 -15.22 9.10
N GLY A 130 3.37 -14.75 10.02
CA GLY A 130 2.51 -13.60 9.80
C GLY A 130 3.28 -12.31 9.46
N ARG A 131 4.45 -12.09 10.08
CA ARG A 131 5.33 -10.95 9.78
C ARG A 131 5.96 -11.01 8.41
N VAL A 132 6.40 -12.17 7.99
CA VAL A 132 6.96 -12.34 6.64
C VAL A 132 5.87 -12.08 5.59
N ILE A 133 4.67 -12.64 5.78
CA ILE A 133 3.54 -12.45 4.85
C ILE A 133 3.09 -10.98 4.79
N THR A 134 2.89 -10.35 5.95
CA THR A 134 2.51 -8.93 5.99
C THR A 134 3.61 -8.02 5.46
N GLY A 135 4.88 -8.31 5.76
CA GLY A 135 6.03 -7.57 5.24
C GLY A 135 6.11 -7.62 3.72
N PHE A 136 6.04 -8.82 3.13
CA PHE A 136 6.02 -9.00 1.67
C PHE A 136 4.87 -8.22 1.00
N SER A 137 3.67 -8.31 1.60
CA SER A 137 2.49 -7.59 1.12
C SER A 137 2.67 -6.07 1.17
N VAL A 138 3.21 -5.56 2.27
CA VAL A 138 3.52 -4.12 2.43
C VAL A 138 4.54 -3.68 1.40
N GLY A 139 5.60 -4.47 1.16
CA GLY A 139 6.60 -4.18 0.13
C GLY A 139 5.97 -3.94 -1.24
N ILE A 140 5.07 -4.83 -1.67
CA ILE A 140 4.32 -4.68 -2.93
C ILE A 140 3.46 -3.41 -2.92
N LEU A 141 2.65 -3.21 -1.87
CA LEU A 141 1.75 -2.06 -1.78
C LEU A 141 2.49 -0.72 -1.78
N THR A 142 3.67 -0.65 -1.16
CA THR A 142 4.48 0.58 -1.15
C THR A 142 5.03 0.97 -2.52
N ALA A 143 5.18 0.02 -3.45
CA ALA A 143 5.54 0.30 -4.84
C ALA A 143 4.31 0.59 -5.72
N VAL A 144 3.20 -0.12 -5.50
CA VAL A 144 2.00 -0.04 -6.34
C VAL A 144 1.15 1.21 -6.05
N ILE A 145 0.98 1.60 -4.78
CA ILE A 145 0.06 2.68 -4.42
C ILE A 145 0.52 4.05 -4.96
N PRO A 146 1.80 4.47 -4.83
CA PRO A 146 2.26 5.75 -5.36
C PRO A 146 2.14 5.83 -6.89
N THR A 147 2.42 4.74 -7.59
CA THR A 147 2.28 4.67 -9.06
C THR A 147 0.82 4.72 -9.51
N PHE A 148 -0.12 4.32 -8.65
CA PHE A 148 -1.56 4.45 -8.89
C PHE A 148 -2.09 5.86 -8.61
N LEU A 149 -1.58 6.52 -7.57
CA LEU A 149 -2.02 7.85 -7.14
C LEU A 149 -1.42 9.01 -7.96
N GLY A 150 -0.23 8.82 -8.56
CA GLY A 150 0.44 9.85 -9.33
C GLY A 150 0.64 11.13 -8.51
N THR A 151 0.09 12.25 -8.96
CA THR A 151 0.19 13.55 -8.29
C THR A 151 -0.56 13.62 -6.95
N LEU A 152 -1.42 12.64 -6.64
CA LEU A 152 -2.20 12.56 -5.39
C LEU A 152 -1.51 11.74 -4.29
N THR A 153 -0.21 11.50 -4.40
CA THR A 153 0.60 10.82 -3.38
C THR A 153 0.50 11.46 -1.99
N GLY A 154 0.19 12.76 -1.89
CA GLY A 154 -0.07 13.41 -0.59
C GLY A 154 -1.22 12.78 0.21
N LEU A 155 -2.22 12.17 -0.45
CA LEU A 155 -3.32 11.48 0.23
C LEU A 155 -2.88 10.16 0.89
N PHE A 156 -1.82 9.53 0.38
CA PHE A 156 -1.22 8.34 0.98
C PHE A 156 -0.52 8.65 2.32
N GLU A 157 0.13 9.80 2.42
CA GLU A 157 0.75 10.26 3.67
C GLU A 157 -0.30 10.63 4.72
N ILE A 158 -1.46 11.16 4.30
CA ILE A 158 -2.56 11.49 5.22
C ILE A 158 -3.16 10.23 5.86
N GLY A 159 -3.40 9.15 5.10
CA GLY A 159 -3.91 7.92 5.72
C GLY A 159 -2.89 7.24 6.64
N SER A 160 -1.60 7.36 6.33
CA SER A 160 -0.51 6.96 7.23
C SER A 160 -0.53 7.75 8.55
N LEU A 161 -0.80 9.06 8.50
CA LEU A 161 -0.96 9.91 9.68
C LEU A 161 -2.18 9.50 10.53
N CYS A 162 -3.34 9.22 9.90
CA CYS A 162 -4.52 8.73 10.61
C CYS A 162 -4.24 7.40 11.32
N GLY A 163 -3.52 6.50 10.64
CA GLY A 163 -3.11 5.22 11.20
C GLY A 163 -2.21 5.33 12.43
N PHE A 164 -1.31 6.31 12.44
CA PHE A 164 -0.50 6.64 13.62
C PHE A 164 -1.36 7.09 14.81
N TRP A 165 -2.31 8.01 14.59
CA TRP A 165 -3.17 8.52 15.65
C TRP A 165 -4.11 7.46 16.23
N ILE A 166 -4.58 6.53 15.42
CA ILE A 166 -5.39 5.39 15.89
C ILE A 166 -4.55 4.51 16.82
N ASN A 167 -3.32 4.15 16.42
CA ASN A 167 -2.42 3.36 17.27
C ASN A 167 -2.06 4.10 18.56
N TYR A 168 -1.81 5.41 18.47
CA TYR A 168 -1.56 6.25 19.63
C TYR A 168 -2.76 6.26 20.59
N GLY A 169 -3.97 6.44 20.06
CA GLY A 169 -5.21 6.41 20.86
C GLY A 169 -5.42 5.07 21.58
N ILE A 170 -5.13 3.95 20.92
CA ILE A 170 -5.18 2.62 21.53
C ILE A 170 -4.15 2.51 22.67
N SER A 171 -2.92 2.99 22.45
CA SER A 171 -1.86 2.93 23.47
C SER A 171 -2.15 3.76 24.73
N GLN A 172 -3.00 4.79 24.63
CA GLN A 172 -3.36 5.65 25.76
C GLN A 172 -4.56 5.13 26.57
N HIS A 173 -5.48 4.39 25.93
CA HIS A 173 -6.75 3.98 26.55
C HIS A 173 -6.82 2.48 26.88
N GLN A 174 -5.84 1.68 26.46
CA GLN A 174 -5.79 0.25 26.76
C GLN A 174 -4.69 -0.04 27.79
N ASP A 175 -5.03 -0.88 28.77
CA ASP A 175 -4.10 -1.36 29.80
C ASP A 175 -3.03 -2.27 29.16
N PRO A 176 -1.73 -1.91 29.21
CA PRO A 176 -0.66 -2.67 28.55
C PRO A 176 -0.49 -4.10 29.04
N THR A 177 -0.95 -4.37 30.26
CA THR A 177 -0.82 -5.67 30.94
C THR A 177 -1.85 -6.70 30.49
N LYS A 178 -2.94 -6.26 29.84
CA LYS A 178 -4.01 -7.18 29.42
C LYS A 178 -3.70 -7.80 28.06
N ASN A 179 -3.82 -9.12 27.98
CA ASN A 179 -3.75 -9.91 26.73
C ASN A 179 -4.66 -9.41 25.58
N LYS A 180 -5.69 -8.61 25.90
CA LYS A 180 -6.59 -8.04 24.89
C LYS A 180 -5.94 -6.89 24.09
N SER A 181 -5.01 -6.15 24.67
CA SER A 181 -4.50 -4.88 24.11
C SER A 181 -3.70 -5.09 22.81
N TRP A 182 -2.80 -6.07 22.78
CA TRP A 182 -2.03 -6.39 21.58
C TRP A 182 -2.90 -7.02 20.48
N ARG A 183 -3.91 -7.81 20.84
CA ARG A 183 -4.86 -8.39 19.88
C ARG A 183 -5.75 -7.33 19.24
N ILE A 184 -6.22 -6.35 20.02
CA ILE A 184 -6.99 -5.21 19.49
C ILE A 184 -6.12 -4.40 18.52
N ALA A 185 -4.86 -4.15 18.88
CA ALA A 185 -3.93 -3.44 18.01
C ALA A 185 -3.67 -4.21 16.69
N MET A 186 -3.58 -5.54 16.75
CA MET A 186 -3.52 -6.38 15.54
C MET A 186 -4.83 -6.36 14.73
N ALA A 187 -5.98 -6.44 15.40
CA ALA A 187 -7.30 -6.46 14.79
C ALA A 187 -7.62 -5.16 14.03
N VAL A 188 -7.14 -4.02 14.52
CA VAL A 188 -7.34 -2.71 13.87
C VAL A 188 -6.65 -2.63 12.51
N GLN A 189 -5.59 -3.40 12.28
CA GLN A 189 -4.91 -3.43 10.97
C GLN A 189 -5.78 -4.05 9.86
N PHE A 190 -6.77 -4.88 10.20
CA PHE A 190 -7.70 -5.41 9.21
C PHE A 190 -8.62 -4.36 8.61
N VAL A 191 -8.87 -3.25 9.33
CA VAL A 191 -9.76 -2.21 8.84
C VAL A 191 -9.20 -1.56 7.56
N PRO A 192 -7.97 -1.00 7.54
CA PRO A 192 -7.42 -0.43 6.32
C PRO A 192 -7.13 -1.50 5.25
N GLY A 193 -6.68 -2.70 5.65
CA GLY A 193 -6.45 -3.80 4.70
C GLY A 193 -7.73 -4.26 4.02
N GLY A 194 -8.83 -4.36 4.76
CA GLY A 194 -10.16 -4.72 4.26
C GLY A 194 -10.77 -3.63 3.38
N ILE A 195 -10.65 -2.35 3.79
CA ILE A 195 -11.08 -1.21 2.96
C ILE A 195 -10.31 -1.20 1.65
N LEU A 196 -9.00 -1.44 1.66
CA LEU A 196 -8.21 -1.50 0.42
C LEU A 196 -8.60 -2.71 -0.44
N ALA A 197 -8.80 -3.89 0.16
CA ALA A 197 -9.21 -5.10 -0.55
C ALA A 197 -10.57 -4.94 -1.25
N VAL A 198 -11.57 -4.38 -0.54
CA VAL A 198 -12.91 -4.15 -1.09
C VAL A 198 -12.92 -2.94 -2.04
N GLY A 199 -12.32 -1.83 -1.63
CA GLY A 199 -12.29 -0.59 -2.39
C GLY A 199 -11.52 -0.72 -3.70
N SER A 200 -10.50 -1.57 -3.76
CA SER A 200 -9.74 -1.82 -4.99
C SER A 200 -10.54 -2.54 -6.07
N VAL A 201 -11.66 -3.19 -5.76
CA VAL A 201 -12.57 -3.79 -6.76
C VAL A 201 -13.15 -2.71 -7.68
N VAL A 202 -13.46 -1.53 -7.13
CA VAL A 202 -14.05 -0.39 -7.86
C VAL A 202 -13.01 0.34 -8.72
N LEU A 203 -11.72 0.19 -8.41
CA LEU A 203 -10.64 0.83 -9.17
C LEU A 203 -10.56 0.28 -10.60
N LYS A 204 -10.28 1.17 -11.54
CA LYS A 204 -9.96 0.80 -12.93
C LYS A 204 -8.44 0.65 -13.06
N GLU A 205 -8.02 -0.16 -14.02
CA GLU A 205 -6.60 -0.40 -14.28
C GLU A 205 -5.92 0.86 -14.83
N SER A 206 -4.59 0.97 -14.74
CA SER A 206 -3.86 2.11 -15.29
C SER A 206 -4.05 2.21 -16.83
N PRO A 207 -4.48 3.37 -17.38
CA PRO A 207 -4.67 3.54 -18.81
C PRO A 207 -3.34 3.40 -19.59
N GLY A 208 -2.23 3.86 -19.02
CA GLY A 208 -0.90 3.70 -19.63
C GLY A 208 -0.48 2.23 -19.77
N TRP A 209 -0.76 1.40 -18.75
CA TRP A 209 -0.49 -0.04 -18.84
C TRP A 209 -1.37 -0.72 -19.89
N LEU A 210 -2.65 -0.33 -19.99
CA LEU A 210 -3.56 -0.84 -21.03
C LEU A 210 -3.06 -0.51 -22.44
N LEU A 211 -2.54 0.70 -22.65
CA LEU A 211 -1.92 1.11 -23.92
C LEU A 211 -0.66 0.27 -24.23
N ARG A 212 0.23 0.06 -23.25
CA ARG A 212 1.42 -0.79 -23.42
C ARG A 212 1.07 -2.23 -23.83
N LYS A 213 -0.05 -2.77 -23.35
CA LYS A 213 -0.57 -4.10 -23.73
C LYS A 213 -1.40 -4.11 -25.03
N GLY A 214 -1.44 -2.99 -25.77
CA GLY A 214 -2.20 -2.87 -27.03
C GLY A 214 -3.73 -2.81 -26.85
N ARG A 215 -4.22 -2.59 -25.62
CA ARG A 215 -5.67 -2.56 -25.29
C ARG A 215 -6.21 -1.14 -25.33
N GLU A 216 -6.16 -0.53 -26.50
CA GLU A 216 -6.41 0.90 -26.65
C GLU A 216 -7.85 1.32 -26.33
N GLU A 217 -8.85 0.60 -26.83
CA GLU A 217 -10.25 0.92 -26.52
C GLU A 217 -10.54 0.86 -25.01
N GLN A 218 -9.88 -0.06 -24.30
CA GLN A 218 -10.03 -0.17 -22.85
C GLN A 218 -9.37 1.02 -22.16
N ALA A 219 -8.20 1.46 -22.63
CA ALA A 219 -7.54 2.66 -22.13
C ALA A 219 -8.42 3.91 -22.31
N LEU A 220 -9.03 4.08 -23.49
CA LEU A 220 -10.00 5.14 -23.79
C LEU A 220 -11.19 5.14 -22.82
N ARG A 221 -11.83 3.98 -22.63
CA ARG A 221 -12.97 3.84 -21.70
C ARG A 221 -12.58 4.16 -20.26
N VAL A 222 -11.42 3.71 -19.82
CA VAL A 222 -10.92 3.98 -18.47
C VAL A 222 -10.58 5.46 -18.28
N LEU A 223 -9.91 6.08 -19.25
CA LEU A 223 -9.53 7.48 -19.17
C LEU A 223 -10.77 8.39 -19.17
N SER A 224 -11.74 8.10 -20.04
CA SER A 224 -13.06 8.73 -20.05
C SER A 224 -13.77 8.60 -18.70
N TYR A 225 -13.73 7.42 -18.07
CA TYR A 225 -14.30 7.19 -16.75
C TYR A 225 -13.61 8.01 -15.64
N ILE A 226 -12.28 8.05 -15.64
CA ILE A 226 -11.48 8.77 -14.64
C ILE A 226 -11.69 10.28 -14.77
N ARG A 227 -11.65 10.82 -16.00
CA ARG A 227 -11.78 12.26 -16.29
C ARG A 227 -13.22 12.74 -16.36
N ASN A 228 -14.20 11.83 -16.34
CA ASN A 228 -15.63 12.11 -16.48
C ASN A 228 -15.97 12.95 -17.73
N LEU A 229 -15.31 12.63 -18.84
CA LEU A 229 -15.47 13.25 -20.16
C LEU A 229 -15.76 12.15 -21.18
N PRO A 230 -16.54 12.43 -22.24
CA PRO A 230 -16.79 11.44 -23.27
C PRO A 230 -15.50 11.14 -24.05
N SER A 231 -15.40 9.93 -24.62
CA SER A 231 -14.16 9.44 -25.23
C SER A 231 -13.72 10.23 -26.47
N ASP A 232 -14.65 10.93 -27.11
CA ASP A 232 -14.45 11.81 -28.27
C ASP A 232 -13.98 13.22 -27.89
N ALA A 233 -13.99 13.58 -26.59
CA ALA A 233 -13.54 14.90 -26.16
C ALA A 233 -12.08 15.12 -26.54
N GLN A 234 -11.79 16.29 -27.13
CA GLN A 234 -10.44 16.69 -27.56
C GLN A 234 -9.38 16.45 -26.48
N TYR A 235 -9.68 16.80 -25.22
CA TYR A 235 -8.79 16.60 -24.08
C TYR A 235 -8.38 15.12 -23.86
N ILE A 236 -9.30 14.18 -24.04
CA ILE A 236 -9.05 12.73 -23.90
C ILE A 236 -8.17 12.23 -25.05
N GLN A 237 -8.46 12.67 -26.27
CA GLN A 237 -7.70 12.28 -27.46
C GLN A 237 -6.25 12.80 -27.39
N GLU A 238 -6.07 14.05 -26.96
CA GLU A 238 -4.74 14.62 -26.71
C GLU A 238 -4.00 13.86 -25.61
N GLU A 239 -4.66 13.50 -24.50
CA GLU A 239 -4.02 12.75 -23.41
C GLU A 239 -3.55 11.37 -23.86
N ILE A 240 -4.32 10.68 -24.70
CA ILE A 240 -3.90 9.39 -25.26
C ILE A 240 -2.79 9.54 -26.27
N ALA A 241 -2.84 10.56 -27.13
CA ALA A 241 -1.76 10.84 -28.04
C ALA A 241 -0.44 11.07 -27.29
N LEU A 242 -0.47 11.84 -26.20
CA LEU A 242 0.69 12.06 -25.32
C LEU A 242 1.16 10.77 -24.64
N LEU A 243 0.24 9.94 -24.14
CA LEU A 243 0.62 8.65 -23.56
C LEU A 243 1.27 7.73 -24.60
N ARG A 244 0.80 7.76 -25.85
CA ARG A 244 1.42 6.99 -26.94
C ARG A 244 2.82 7.50 -27.27
N THR A 245 3.04 8.81 -27.34
CA THR A 245 4.38 9.36 -27.61
C THR A 245 5.34 8.97 -26.51
N VAL A 246 4.94 9.06 -25.24
CA VAL A 246 5.77 8.63 -24.10
C VAL A 246 6.09 7.14 -24.17
N ILE A 247 5.11 6.28 -24.49
CA ILE A 247 5.34 4.84 -24.60
C ILE A 247 6.26 4.51 -25.78
N GLU A 248 6.15 5.23 -26.89
CA GLU A 248 7.01 5.02 -28.05
C GLU A 248 8.44 5.50 -27.77
N GLU A 249 8.60 6.66 -27.12
CA GLU A 249 9.90 7.13 -26.65
C GLU A 249 10.55 6.11 -25.69
N GLU A 250 9.80 5.61 -24.70
CA GLU A 250 10.26 4.55 -23.80
C GLU A 250 10.70 3.29 -24.56
N ARG A 251 9.95 2.87 -25.60
CA ARG A 251 10.32 1.73 -26.46
C ARG A 251 11.61 1.99 -27.25
N THR A 252 11.79 3.20 -27.78
CA THR A 252 13.01 3.54 -28.51
C THR A 252 14.25 3.57 -27.61
N ILE A 253 14.08 4.00 -26.35
CA ILE A 253 15.14 4.02 -25.34
C ILE A 253 15.45 2.61 -24.84
N ALA A 254 14.43 1.77 -24.62
CA ALA A 254 14.59 0.38 -24.19
C ALA A 254 15.30 -0.49 -25.25
N GLY A 255 15.28 -0.07 -26.52
CA GLY A 255 15.74 -0.89 -27.64
C GLY A 255 14.91 -2.17 -27.78
N ASP A 256 15.18 -2.99 -28.80
CA ASP A 256 14.48 -4.27 -29.07
C ASP A 256 14.77 -5.37 -28.01
N GLN A 257 14.85 -4.99 -26.74
CA GLN A 257 15.01 -5.91 -25.62
C GLN A 257 13.62 -6.33 -25.14
N ASN A 258 13.15 -7.49 -25.61
CA ASN A 258 11.92 -8.15 -25.11
C ASN A 258 12.14 -8.82 -23.74
N GLY A 259 12.87 -8.17 -22.83
CA GLY A 259 13.21 -8.68 -21.51
C GLY A 259 12.26 -8.18 -20.43
N VAL A 260 12.08 -8.95 -19.35
CA VAL A 260 11.32 -8.53 -18.15
C VAL A 260 11.94 -7.29 -17.46
N TRP A 261 13.17 -6.94 -17.86
CA TRP A 261 14.00 -5.87 -17.32
C TRP A 261 14.26 -4.72 -18.29
N ALA A 262 13.67 -4.77 -19.49
CA ALA A 262 13.81 -3.78 -20.53
C ALA A 262 12.56 -2.91 -20.66
#